data_AF-A0AAD9QUH9-F1
#
_entry.id   AF-A0AAD9QUH9-F1
#
_cell.length_a   1.000
_cell.length_b   1.000
_cell.length_c   1.000
_cell.angle_alpha   90.00
_cell.angle_beta   90.00
_cell.angle_gamma   90.00
#
_symmetry.space_group_name_H-M   'P 1'
#
loop_
_entity.id
_entity.type
_entity.pdbx_description
1 polymer ?
#
loop_
_entity_poly.entity_id
_entity_poly.type
_entity_poly.pdbx_seq_one_letter_code
_entity_poly.pdbx_strand_id
1 'polypeptide(L)'
;MRRCEVIERYRLSPERIEWLISKFEGQLRRDSGRNAPLDPEIQAVVENKGVLKIFKTTEFQRRIQAVGVDEAHFVIDWKEFRPSYGKLGILRSIFPKVPLLGMTATVTKRACRDIIESLGMFNPAEVIGNPNQPNI
;
A
#
# COMPACT_ATOMS: atom_id res chain seq x y z
N MET A 1 11.25 -12.33 -12.68
CA MET A 1 10.80 -11.34 -11.66
C MET A 1 9.34 -11.64 -11.34
N ARG A 2 8.86 -11.51 -10.09
CA ARG A 2 7.52 -11.99 -9.66
C ARG A 2 6.69 -10.85 -9.07
N ARG A 3 5.36 -10.93 -9.21
CA ARG A 3 4.41 -10.03 -8.56
C ARG A 3 4.47 -10.23 -7.06
N CYS A 4 4.54 -9.15 -6.30
CA CYS A 4 4.66 -9.20 -4.85
C CYS A 4 3.55 -8.35 -4.23
N GLU A 5 2.73 -9.00 -3.43
CA GLU A 5 1.72 -8.36 -2.61
C GLU A 5 2.09 -8.63 -1.16
N VAL A 6 2.07 -7.59 -0.34
CA VAL A 6 2.43 -7.70 1.06
C VAL A 6 1.29 -7.16 1.87
N ILE A 7 0.71 -8.00 2.72
CA ILE A 7 -0.42 -7.62 3.56
C ILE A 7 -0.07 -7.80 5.02
N GLU A 8 -0.44 -6.82 5.85
CA GLU A 8 -0.25 -6.97 7.29
C GLU A 8 -1.22 -7.99 7.91
N ARG A 9 -0.70 -8.99 8.64
CA ARG A 9 -1.54 -9.97 9.34
C ARG A 9 -2.14 -9.36 10.60
N TYR A 10 -3.22 -8.61 10.43
CA TYR A 10 -4.14 -8.34 11.56
C TYR A 10 -4.90 -9.62 11.93
N ARG A 11 -5.80 -9.60 12.94
CA ARG A 11 -6.76 -10.68 13.25
C ARG A 11 -7.75 -10.98 12.09
N LEU A 12 -7.31 -10.81 10.85
CA LEU A 12 -8.02 -11.13 9.64
C LEU A 12 -7.91 -12.63 9.41
N SER A 13 -9.05 -13.26 9.18
CA SER A 13 -9.08 -14.64 8.72
C SER A 13 -8.53 -14.72 7.29
N PRO A 14 -8.03 -15.89 6.85
CA PRO A 14 -7.54 -16.09 5.49
C PRO A 14 -8.52 -15.62 4.40
N GLU A 15 -9.83 -15.87 4.59
CA GLU A 15 -10.88 -15.48 3.65
C GLU A 15 -10.98 -13.95 3.53
N ARG A 16 -10.72 -13.23 4.63
CA ARG A 16 -10.74 -11.77 4.64
C ARG A 16 -9.50 -11.18 3.96
N ILE A 17 -8.36 -11.86 4.02
CA ILE A 17 -7.15 -11.48 3.28
C ILE A 17 -7.41 -11.64 1.78
N GLU A 18 -7.92 -12.80 1.35
CA GLU A 18 -8.27 -13.04 -0.06
C GLU A 18 -9.32 -12.04 -0.57
N TRP A 19 -10.33 -11.75 0.25
CA TRP A 19 -11.33 -10.74 -0.08
C TRP A 19 -10.69 -9.35 -0.27
N LEU A 20 -9.78 -8.93 0.62
CA LEU A 20 -9.09 -7.65 0.49
C LEU A 20 -8.28 -7.60 -0.81
N ILE A 21 -7.46 -8.62 -1.07
CA ILE A 21 -6.67 -8.74 -2.29
C ILE A 21 -7.59 -8.61 -3.51
N SER A 22 -8.68 -9.39 -3.57
CA SER A 22 -9.65 -9.33 -4.66
C SER A 22 -10.27 -7.94 -4.88
N LYS A 23 -10.54 -7.19 -3.81
CA LYS A 23 -11.08 -5.82 -3.93
C LYS A 23 -10.07 -4.85 -4.51
N PHE A 24 -8.81 -4.93 -4.10
CA PHE A 24 -7.77 -4.05 -4.61
C PHE A 24 -7.37 -4.41 -6.05
N GLU A 25 -7.26 -5.69 -6.41
CA GLU A 25 -6.99 -6.10 -7.79
C GLU A 25 -8.01 -5.57 -8.81
N GLY A 26 -9.29 -5.51 -8.43
CA GLY A 26 -10.36 -4.94 -9.25
C GLY A 26 -10.32 -3.40 -9.40
N GLN A 27 -9.52 -2.72 -8.58
CA GLN A 27 -9.25 -1.27 -8.69
C GLN A 27 -7.98 -1.01 -9.52
N LEU A 28 -6.93 -1.83 -9.33
CA LEU A 28 -5.67 -1.74 -10.10
C LEU A 28 -5.87 -1.81 -11.62
N ARG A 29 -6.80 -2.65 -12.07
CA ARG A 29 -7.13 -2.77 -13.51
C ARG A 29 -7.74 -1.51 -14.14
N ARG A 30 -8.13 -0.52 -13.34
CA ARG A 30 -8.77 0.73 -13.83
C ARG A 30 -7.82 1.92 -13.93
N ASP A 31 -6.63 1.84 -13.33
CA ASP A 31 -5.75 3.03 -13.16
C ASP A 31 -4.43 2.99 -13.94
N SER A 32 -4.27 2.04 -14.86
CA SER A 32 -3.09 1.96 -15.75
C SER A 32 -3.12 3.05 -16.83
N GLY A 33 -2.83 4.29 -16.45
CA GLY A 33 -2.65 5.37 -17.41
C GLY A 33 -2.72 6.75 -16.77
N ARG A 34 -1.61 7.23 -16.21
CA ARG A 34 -1.20 8.65 -16.25
C ARG A 34 0.17 8.86 -15.62
N ASN A 35 1.17 9.16 -16.46
CA ASN A 35 2.39 9.83 -16.02
C ASN A 35 2.03 11.27 -15.62
N ALA A 36 1.96 11.55 -14.32
CA ALA A 36 1.74 12.91 -13.80
C ALA A 36 2.94 13.38 -12.95
N PRO A 37 3.49 14.58 -13.20
CA PRO A 37 4.58 15.18 -12.41
C PRO A 37 4.03 15.74 -11.10
N LEU A 38 4.67 15.39 -9.97
CA LEU A 38 4.27 15.66 -8.58
C LEU A 38 2.84 15.18 -8.27
N ASP A 39 2.68 14.25 -7.35
CA ASP A 39 1.35 13.75 -7.00
C ASP A 39 0.84 14.56 -5.80
N PRO A 40 0.11 15.68 -6.01
CA PRO A 40 -0.38 16.51 -4.91
C PRO A 40 -1.25 15.71 -3.95
N GLU A 41 -1.81 14.59 -4.41
CA GLU A 41 -2.61 13.67 -3.62
C GLU A 41 -1.76 12.99 -2.52
N ILE A 42 -0.59 12.43 -2.87
CA ILE A 42 0.30 11.80 -1.90
C ILE A 42 0.82 12.84 -0.90
N GLN A 43 1.24 14.02 -1.38
CA GLN A 43 1.69 15.08 -0.49
C GLN A 43 0.56 15.57 0.44
N ALA A 44 -0.67 15.70 -0.07
CA ALA A 44 -1.81 16.04 0.76
C ALA A 44 -2.08 14.98 1.83
N VAL A 45 -1.99 13.70 1.48
CA VAL A 45 -2.15 12.59 2.43
C VAL A 45 -1.11 12.63 3.55
N VAL A 46 0.16 12.95 3.23
CA VAL A 46 1.25 12.91 4.22
C VAL A 46 1.46 14.21 4.99
N GLU A 47 1.15 15.38 4.42
CA GLU A 47 1.53 16.70 4.96
C GLU A 47 0.34 17.62 5.24
N ASN A 48 -0.83 17.40 4.65
CA ASN A 48 -1.98 18.30 4.85
C ASN A 48 -2.62 18.06 6.22
N LYS A 49 -2.45 19.03 7.14
CA LYS A 49 -3.01 18.99 8.50
C LYS A 49 -4.53 18.80 8.53
N GLY A 50 -5.26 19.33 7.55
CA GLY A 50 -6.72 19.16 7.43
C GLY A 50 -7.09 17.71 7.12
N VAL A 51 -6.43 17.10 6.12
CA VAL A 51 -6.62 15.68 5.77
C VAL A 51 -6.23 14.78 6.95
N LEU A 52 -5.08 15.02 7.57
CA LEU A 52 -4.63 14.27 8.74
C LEU A 52 -5.60 14.40 9.93
N LYS A 53 -6.23 15.56 10.11
CA LYS A 53 -7.26 15.76 11.13
C LYS A 53 -8.51 14.94 10.83
N ILE A 54 -8.95 14.90 9.57
CA ILE A 54 -10.09 14.06 9.14
C ILE A 54 -9.80 12.59 9.40
N PHE A 55 -8.62 12.10 9.02
CA PHE A 55 -8.24 10.71 9.25
C PHE A 55 -8.22 10.33 10.72
N LYS A 56 -7.92 11.27 11.63
CA LYS A 56 -7.93 11.04 13.08
C LYS A 56 -9.31 11.13 13.72
N THR A 57 -10.35 11.51 12.98
CA THR A 57 -11.73 11.55 13.52
C THR A 57 -12.24 10.14 13.81
N THR A 58 -13.05 10.01 14.87
CA THR A 58 -13.65 8.74 15.27
C THR A 58 -14.53 8.17 14.17
N GLU A 59 -15.29 9.02 13.47
CA GLU A 59 -16.18 8.66 12.38
C GLU A 59 -15.42 8.03 11.21
N PHE A 60 -14.28 8.61 10.83
CA PHE A 60 -13.44 8.06 9.78
C PHE A 60 -12.77 6.75 10.21
N GLN A 61 -12.16 6.74 11.39
CA GLN A 61 -11.48 5.57 11.95
C GLN A 61 -12.42 4.35 12.10
N ARG A 62 -13.71 4.57 12.37
CA ARG A 62 -14.71 3.48 12.45
C ARG A 62 -15.14 2.92 11.10
N ARG A 63 -14.94 3.67 10.01
CA ARG A 63 -15.39 3.31 8.66
C ARG A 63 -14.27 2.73 7.79
N ILE A 64 -13.03 3.13 8.05
CA ILE A 64 -11.88 2.62 7.30
C ILE A 64 -11.65 1.13 7.63
N GLN A 65 -11.53 0.30 6.60
CA GLN A 65 -11.40 -1.16 6.77
C GLN A 65 -10.04 -1.71 6.34
N ALA A 66 -9.35 -1.00 5.44
CA ALA A 66 -8.02 -1.33 4.96
C ALA A 66 -7.41 -0.08 4.30
N VAL A 67 -6.08 -0.06 4.20
CA VAL A 67 -5.31 0.91 3.43
C VAL A 67 -4.48 0.15 2.41
N GLY A 68 -4.57 0.55 1.15
CA GLY A 68 -3.75 0.00 0.06
C GLY A 68 -2.76 1.04 -0.45
N VAL A 69 -1.50 0.65 -0.61
CA VAL A 69 -0.45 1.40 -1.29
C VAL A 69 -0.12 0.66 -2.57
N ASP A 70 -0.60 1.19 -3.68
CA ASP A 70 -0.24 0.68 -5.00
C ASP A 70 1.14 1.17 -5.43
N GLU A 71 1.78 0.42 -6.31
CA GLU A 71 3.17 0.59 -6.73
C GLU A 71 4.11 0.89 -5.56
N ALA A 72 3.97 0.08 -4.50
CA ALA A 72 4.65 0.28 -3.22
C ALA A 72 6.18 0.34 -3.36
N HIS A 73 6.75 -0.14 -4.46
CA HIS A 73 8.17 0.01 -4.77
C HIS A 73 8.64 1.49 -4.85
N PHE A 74 7.73 2.45 -5.10
CA PHE A 74 8.04 3.88 -5.12
C PHE A 74 8.51 4.44 -3.78
N VAL A 75 8.20 3.80 -2.65
CA VAL A 75 8.73 4.22 -1.33
C VAL A 75 10.25 4.07 -1.23
N ILE A 76 10.85 3.26 -2.12
CA ILE A 76 12.29 3.06 -2.24
C ILE A 76 12.81 3.78 -3.47
N ASP A 77 12.26 3.45 -4.64
CA ASP A 77 12.84 3.80 -5.94
C ASP A 77 12.64 5.27 -6.27
N TRP A 78 11.55 5.87 -5.77
CA TRP A 78 11.16 7.23 -6.11
C TRP A 78 11.32 8.22 -4.96
N LYS A 79 11.79 7.79 -3.78
CA LYS A 79 11.94 8.66 -2.61
C LYS A 79 12.90 9.84 -2.84
N GLU A 80 13.95 9.66 -3.65
CA GLU A 80 14.92 10.73 -3.95
C GLU A 80 14.32 11.80 -4.85
N PHE A 81 13.44 11.40 -5.77
CA PHE A 81 12.74 12.31 -6.68
C PHE A 81 11.46 12.88 -6.08
N ARG A 82 10.81 12.12 -5.20
CA ARG A 82 9.55 12.44 -4.53
C ARG A 82 9.61 12.00 -3.05
N PRO A 83 10.17 12.86 -2.17
CA PRO A 83 10.35 12.54 -0.75
C PRO A 83 9.06 12.18 0.00
N SER A 84 7.89 12.59 -0.51
CA SER A 84 6.58 12.26 0.06
C SER A 84 6.29 10.75 0.06
N TYR A 85 6.80 9.99 -0.91
CA TYR A 85 6.65 8.52 -0.92
C TYR A 85 7.36 7.86 0.26
N GLY A 86 8.56 8.34 0.61
CA GLY A 86 9.28 7.87 1.80
C GLY A 86 8.59 8.21 3.13
N LYS A 87 7.60 9.10 3.12
CA LYS A 87 6.81 9.48 4.31
C LYS A 87 5.52 8.66 4.46
N LEU A 88 5.20 7.76 3.52
CA LEU A 88 3.96 6.97 3.58
C LEU A 88 3.85 6.05 4.80
N GLY A 89 4.98 5.75 5.48
CA GLY A 89 4.96 5.12 6.80
C GLY A 89 4.11 5.85 7.85
N ILE A 90 3.80 7.14 7.66
CA ILE A 90 2.86 7.86 8.53
C ILE A 90 1.46 7.23 8.57
N LEU A 91 1.04 6.55 7.48
CA LEU A 91 -0.25 5.86 7.41
C LEU A 91 -0.37 4.80 8.51
N ARG A 92 0.74 4.12 8.86
CA ARG A 92 0.77 3.18 9.97
C ARG A 92 0.44 3.88 11.29
N SER A 93 1.05 5.02 11.56
CA SER A 93 0.82 5.80 12.78
C SER A 93 -0.61 6.34 12.87
N ILE A 94 -1.23 6.68 11.74
CA ILE A 94 -2.60 7.20 11.67
C ILE A 94 -3.63 6.08 11.88
N PHE A 95 -3.38 4.91 11.30
CA PHE A 95 -4.34 3.82 11.24
C PHE A 95 -3.88 2.57 11.98
N PRO A 96 -3.37 2.61 13.22
CA PRO A 96 -2.55 1.55 13.82
C PRO A 96 -3.22 0.17 13.94
N LYS A 97 -4.55 0.06 13.76
CA LYS A 97 -5.30 -1.21 13.83
C LYS A 97 -5.93 -1.63 12.50
N VAL A 98 -5.71 -0.84 11.46
CA VAL A 98 -6.27 -1.06 10.13
C VAL A 98 -5.23 -1.86 9.32
N PRO A 99 -5.64 -2.92 8.61
CA PRO A 99 -4.78 -3.65 7.69
C PRO A 99 -4.15 -2.70 6.65
N LEU A 100 -2.83 -2.78 6.49
CA LEU A 100 -2.09 -2.13 5.42
C LEU A 100 -1.67 -3.16 4.37
N LEU A 101 -1.86 -2.82 3.10
CA LEU A 101 -1.49 -3.63 1.94
C LEU A 101 -0.54 -2.83 1.05
N GLY A 102 0.64 -3.37 0.75
CA GLY A 102 1.54 -2.87 -0.27
C GLY A 102 1.50 -3.78 -1.49
N MET A 103 1.26 -3.22 -2.68
CA MET A 103 1.16 -3.97 -3.93
C MET A 103 2.21 -3.49 -4.93
N THR A 104 2.85 -4.41 -5.62
CA THR A 104 3.78 -4.08 -6.70
C THR A 104 3.86 -5.20 -7.72
N ALA A 105 3.93 -4.84 -9.00
CA ALA A 105 3.97 -5.81 -10.09
C ALA A 105 5.28 -6.60 -10.11
N THR A 106 6.41 -6.00 -9.71
CA THR A 106 7.71 -6.63 -9.89
C THR A 106 8.76 -6.08 -8.94
N VAL A 107 9.20 -6.89 -7.96
CA VAL A 107 10.29 -6.54 -7.04
C VAL A 107 11.17 -7.73 -6.68
N THR A 108 12.38 -7.45 -6.19
CA THR A 108 13.24 -8.45 -5.56
C THR A 108 12.77 -8.75 -4.12
N LYS A 109 13.16 -9.89 -3.56
CA LYS A 109 12.89 -10.20 -2.14
C LYS A 109 13.47 -9.16 -1.18
N ARG A 110 14.60 -8.54 -1.54
CA ARG A 110 15.22 -7.48 -0.75
C ARG A 110 14.36 -6.22 -0.79
N ALA A 111 13.98 -5.76 -1.98
CA ALA A 111 13.09 -4.62 -2.14
C ALA A 111 11.74 -4.84 -1.44
N CYS A 112 11.19 -6.06 -1.43
CA CYS A 112 10.00 -6.40 -0.64
C CYS A 112 10.16 -6.07 0.85
N ARG A 113 11.31 -6.44 1.45
CA ARG A 113 11.61 -6.11 2.87
C ARG A 113 11.77 -4.62 3.08
N ASP A 114 12.44 -3.94 2.17
CA ASP A 114 12.63 -2.49 2.24
C ASP A 114 11.26 -1.76 2.17
N ILE A 115 10.29 -2.29 1.39
CA ILE A 115 8.90 -1.78 1.35
C ILE A 115 8.21 -1.98 2.71
N ILE A 116 8.31 -3.20 3.27
CA ILE A 116 7.74 -3.54 4.59
C ILE A 116 8.24 -2.57 5.66
N GLU A 117 9.55 -2.34 5.70
CA GLU A 117 10.19 -1.45 6.65
C GLU A 117 9.77 0.01 6.43
N SER A 118 9.77 0.48 5.18
CA SER A 118 9.42 1.86 4.85
C SER A 118 7.95 2.19 5.15
N LEU A 119 7.04 1.24 4.97
CA LEU A 119 5.62 1.38 5.32
C LEU A 119 5.32 1.12 6.80
N GLY A 120 6.30 0.64 7.58
CA GLY A 120 6.14 0.33 9.00
C GLY A 120 5.16 -0.83 9.27
N MET A 121 5.13 -1.83 8.40
CA MET A 121 4.20 -2.97 8.51
C MET A 121 4.63 -3.93 9.63
N PHE A 122 3.70 -4.41 10.45
CA PHE A 122 3.97 -5.36 11.53
C PHE A 122 3.50 -6.78 11.17
N ASN A 123 4.43 -7.76 11.18
CA ASN A 123 4.15 -9.16 10.86
C ASN A 123 3.40 -9.37 9.51
N PRO A 124 3.97 -8.89 8.38
CA PRO A 124 3.32 -9.02 7.08
C PRO A 124 3.31 -10.46 6.57
N ALA A 125 2.24 -10.83 5.86
CA ALA A 125 2.21 -11.94 4.94
C ALA A 125 2.70 -11.47 3.57
N GLU A 126 3.71 -12.15 3.02
CA GLU A 126 4.14 -11.99 1.65
C GLU A 126 3.37 -12.96 0.75
N VAL A 127 2.67 -12.44 -0.24
CA VAL A 127 1.97 -13.19 -1.28
C VAL A 127 2.69 -12.93 -2.59
N ILE A 128 3.39 -13.95 -3.09
CA ILE A 128 4.17 -13.83 -4.33
C ILE A 128 3.38 -14.50 -5.45
N GLY A 129 2.81 -13.69 -6.34
CA GLY A 129 2.09 -14.15 -7.51
C GLY A 129 3.04 -14.81 -8.52
N ASN A 130 2.60 -15.94 -9.10
CA ASN A 130 3.30 -16.53 -10.23
C ASN A 130 3.02 -15.67 -11.48
N PRO A 131 4.04 -15.08 -12.13
CA PRO A 131 3.85 -14.27 -13.32
C PRO A 131 3.40 -15.07 -14.55
N ASN A 132 3.43 -16.41 -14.48
CA ASN A 132 2.96 -17.26 -15.57
C ASN A 132 1.45 -17.11 -15.74
N GLN A 133 1.04 -16.33 -16.74
CA GLN A 133 -0.31 -16.35 -17.28
C GLN A 133 -0.36 -17.38 -18.40
N PRO A 134 -0.97 -18.56 -18.21
CA PRO A 134 -0.95 -19.64 -19.22
C PRO A 134 -1.71 -19.31 -20.50
N ASN A 135 -2.46 -18.21 -20.53
CA ASN A 135 -3.31 -17.79 -21.66
C ASN A 135 -2.78 -16.53 -22.39
N ILE A 136 -1.50 -16.19 -22.24
CA ILE A 136 -0.82 -15.11 -23.01
C ILE A 136 0.44 -15.69 -23.64
#